data_AF-A0A086PHZ7-F1
#
_entry.id   AF-A0A086PHZ7-F1
#
_cell.length_a   1.000
_cell.length_b   1.000
_cell.length_c   1.000
_cell.angle_alpha   90.00
_cell.angle_beta   90.00
_cell.angle_gamma   90.00
#
_symmetry.space_group_name_H-M   'P 1'
#
loop_
_entity.id
_entity.type
_entity.pdbx_description
1 polymer ?
#
loop_
_entity_poly.entity_id
_entity_poly.type
_entity_poly.pdbx_seq_one_letter_code
_entity_poly.pdbx_strand_id
1 'polypeptide(L)'
;ALSLGVQNVRISGIKRDECRALANEFSGLARQAFHSRDDYLILKASLDRCRRLCEDFTDLQIALFSTRALALGAQLKLPEHAVRVFSEAVVRSSGVFQISKLCRALLRGIQVRLNLQPYDTLVAGKAVGSLLFFDTLEEAVLHCIRRSHSASSLRASGLPLGAACSSPESEKNSQQLEPSRPNVKLTRLGEEKKIVTEKAKEVFADSPPIILAARCASGDEEIAGLDGPNARVVAIVVGHDLPILSHLGVRARQKGVPFVACQDPGAFEAITASQGKIVSLSADAQSVSFQVLEGGTATEALQRQRQQEETLDEKGTSNEENPP
;
A
#
# COMPACT_ATOMS: atom_id res chain seq x y z
N ALA A 1 26.28 -10.85 17.61
CA ALA A 1 25.93 -10.81 16.18
C ALA A 1 25.71 -9.38 15.68
N LEU A 2 24.70 -8.64 16.16
CA LEU A 2 24.37 -7.29 15.68
C LEU A 2 25.55 -6.30 15.71
N SER A 3 26.27 -6.20 16.83
CA SER A 3 27.45 -5.32 16.93
C SER A 3 28.48 -5.58 15.81
N LEU A 4 28.83 -6.85 15.55
CA LEU A 4 29.73 -7.23 14.46
C LEU A 4 29.15 -6.91 13.08
N GLY A 5 27.85 -7.14 12.89
CA GLY A 5 27.15 -6.79 11.65
C GLY A 5 27.24 -5.29 11.34
N VAL A 6 26.93 -4.44 12.32
CA VAL A 6 27.02 -2.99 12.17
C VAL A 6 28.46 -2.52 11.95
N GLN A 7 29.44 -3.17 12.60
CA GLN A 7 30.86 -2.89 12.32
C GLN A 7 31.26 -3.25 10.89
N ASN A 8 30.72 -4.33 10.31
CA ASN A 8 30.94 -4.65 8.91
C ASN A 8 30.34 -3.57 7.99
N VAL A 9 29.11 -3.12 8.28
CA VAL A 9 28.48 -2.01 7.54
C VAL A 9 29.31 -0.74 7.61
N ARG A 10 29.93 -0.44 8.76
CA ARG A 10 30.82 0.72 8.91
C ARG A 10 31.98 0.73 7.90
N ILE A 11 32.49 -0.44 7.50
CA ILE A 11 33.60 -0.57 6.54
C ILE A 11 33.20 -0.03 5.16
N SER A 12 31.91 -0.11 4.80
CA SER A 12 31.38 0.45 3.55
C SER A 12 31.53 1.99 3.45
N GLY A 13 31.77 2.67 4.58
CA GLY A 13 31.90 4.12 4.63
C GLY A 13 30.59 4.89 4.83
N ILE A 14 29.45 4.20 4.83
CA ILE A 14 28.13 4.82 5.02
C ILE A 14 27.87 5.05 6.51
N LYS A 15 27.44 6.28 6.87
CA LYS A 15 27.10 6.72 8.23
C LYS A 15 28.04 6.16 9.31
N ARG A 16 29.37 6.36 9.13
CA ARG A 16 30.42 5.73 9.97
C ARG A 16 30.24 5.98 11.46
N ASP A 17 29.87 7.19 11.84
CA ASP A 17 29.70 7.58 13.24
C ASP A 17 28.49 6.90 13.88
N GLU A 18 27.36 6.84 13.18
CA GLU A 18 26.17 6.12 13.64
C GLU A 18 26.45 4.61 13.78
N CYS A 19 27.14 4.02 12.80
CA CYS A 19 27.55 2.62 12.90
C CYS A 19 28.47 2.38 14.11
N ARG A 20 29.40 3.30 14.39
CA ARG A 20 30.29 3.20 15.55
C ARG A 20 29.52 3.32 16.87
N ALA A 21 28.60 4.27 16.97
CA ALA A 21 27.76 4.47 18.14
C ALA A 21 26.91 3.22 18.42
N LEU A 22 26.15 2.75 17.43
CA LEU A 22 25.31 1.56 17.55
C LEU A 22 26.12 0.30 17.89
N ALA A 23 27.28 0.10 17.27
CA ALA A 23 28.12 -1.05 17.58
C ALA A 23 28.60 -1.04 19.05
N ASN A 24 28.98 0.13 19.57
CA ASN A 24 29.40 0.28 20.96
C ASN A 24 28.23 0.07 21.93
N GLU A 25 27.07 0.64 21.64
CA GLU A 25 25.84 0.46 22.43
C GLU A 25 25.44 -1.02 22.47
N PHE A 26 25.37 -1.71 21.33
CA PHE A 26 25.06 -3.14 21.30
C PHE A 26 26.10 -3.98 22.03
N SER A 27 27.38 -3.63 21.95
CA SER A 27 28.42 -4.30 22.74
C SER A 27 28.30 -4.05 24.24
N GLY A 28 27.86 -2.86 24.66
CA GLY A 28 27.56 -2.54 26.05
C GLY A 28 26.35 -3.32 26.56
N LEU A 29 25.22 -3.20 25.85
CA LEU A 29 23.96 -3.86 26.16
C LEU A 29 24.09 -5.40 26.18
N ALA A 30 24.92 -5.98 25.32
CA ALA A 30 25.15 -7.43 25.31
C ALA A 30 25.83 -7.96 26.58
N ARG A 31 26.51 -7.11 27.36
CA ARG A 31 27.16 -7.48 28.64
C ARG A 31 26.32 -7.15 29.86
N GLN A 32 25.24 -6.38 29.68
CA GLN A 32 24.34 -5.97 30.75
C GLN A 32 23.20 -6.99 30.91
N ALA A 33 22.78 -7.21 32.15
CA ALA A 33 21.57 -7.96 32.44
C ALA A 33 20.34 -7.04 32.46
N PHE A 34 19.25 -7.49 31.82
CA PHE A 34 18.02 -6.72 31.65
C PHE A 34 17.05 -7.03 32.80
N HIS A 35 16.81 -6.06 33.68
CA HIS A 35 15.96 -6.24 34.87
C HIS A 35 14.76 -5.30 34.88
N SER A 36 14.93 -4.09 34.36
CA SER A 36 13.90 -3.06 34.36
C SER A 36 13.23 -2.92 33.00
N ARG A 37 12.02 -2.33 32.98
CA ARG A 37 11.34 -1.94 31.74
C ARG A 37 12.20 -0.99 30.90
N ASP A 38 12.92 -0.09 31.56
CA ASP A 38 13.75 0.93 30.90
C ASP A 38 14.93 0.30 30.14
N ASP A 39 15.54 -0.76 30.68
CA ASP A 39 16.62 -1.49 29.98
C ASP A 39 16.16 -2.01 28.62
N TYR A 40 14.93 -2.56 28.55
CA TYR A 40 14.33 -3.04 27.29
C TYR A 40 13.96 -1.89 26.35
N LEU A 41 13.52 -0.75 26.89
CA LEU A 41 13.21 0.44 26.08
C LEU A 41 14.48 1.06 25.46
N ILE A 42 15.60 1.07 26.20
CA ILE A 42 16.91 1.51 25.69
C ILE A 42 17.38 0.58 24.56
N LEU A 43 17.24 -0.74 24.74
CA LEU A 43 17.55 -1.70 23.67
C LEU A 43 16.63 -1.49 22.47
N LYS A 44 15.32 -1.30 22.68
CA LYS A 44 14.37 -1.00 21.61
C LYS A 44 14.79 0.25 20.82
N ALA A 45 15.12 1.34 21.50
CA ALA A 45 15.55 2.57 20.84
C ALA A 45 16.82 2.38 19.99
N SER A 46 17.77 1.56 20.47
CA SER A 46 18.99 1.23 19.75
C SER A 46 18.71 0.34 18.52
N LEU A 47 17.78 -0.61 18.64
CA LEU A 47 17.33 -1.44 17.53
C LEU A 47 16.55 -0.63 16.48
N ASP A 48 15.68 0.29 16.90
CA ASP A 48 14.93 1.17 16.01
C ASP A 48 15.89 2.08 15.20
N ARG A 49 16.92 2.63 15.85
CA ARG A 49 17.99 3.38 15.16
C ARG A 49 18.78 2.50 14.19
N CYS A 50 19.16 1.30 14.60
CA CYS A 50 19.85 0.35 13.71
C CYS A 50 18.98 -0.06 12.51
N ARG A 51 17.65 -0.15 12.69
CA ARG A 51 16.73 -0.42 11.59
C ARG A 51 16.74 0.75 10.60
N ARG A 52 16.60 1.99 11.07
CA ARG A 52 16.71 3.20 10.23
C ARG A 52 18.04 3.25 9.46
N LEU A 53 19.15 2.92 10.11
CA LEU A 53 20.46 2.80 9.44
C LEU A 53 20.43 1.78 8.28
N CYS A 54 19.76 0.63 8.47
CA CYS A 54 19.62 -0.37 7.39
C CYS A 54 18.75 0.16 6.25
N GLU A 55 17.67 0.88 6.58
CA GLU A 55 16.78 1.52 5.61
C GLU A 55 17.53 2.55 4.75
N ASP A 56 18.27 3.46 5.40
CA ASP A 56 19.09 4.48 4.73
C ASP A 56 20.12 3.87 3.78
N PHE A 57 20.76 2.78 4.21
CA PHE A 57 21.75 2.08 3.40
C PHE A 57 21.11 1.48 2.14
N THR A 58 19.94 0.86 2.28
CA THR A 58 19.20 0.30 1.15
C THR A 58 18.72 1.38 0.19
N ASP A 59 18.18 2.49 0.71
CA ASP A 59 17.73 3.60 -0.12
C ASP A 59 18.89 4.17 -0.94
N LEU A 60 20.09 4.27 -0.34
CA LEU A 60 21.31 4.66 -1.04
C LEU A 60 21.73 3.64 -2.10
N GLN A 61 21.69 2.33 -1.81
CA GLN A 61 21.99 1.30 -2.81
C GLN A 61 21.04 1.38 -4.00
N ILE A 62 19.74 1.53 -3.75
CA ILE A 62 18.74 1.67 -4.81
C ILE A 62 19.00 2.93 -5.63
N ALA A 63 19.25 4.07 -5.00
CA ALA A 63 19.56 5.33 -5.69
C ALA A 63 20.82 5.23 -6.56
N LEU A 64 21.86 4.53 -6.10
CA LEU A 64 23.12 4.39 -6.83
C LEU A 64 23.04 3.38 -7.98
N PHE A 65 22.33 2.26 -7.79
CA PHE A 65 22.37 1.14 -8.73
C PHE A 65 21.18 1.09 -9.70
N SER A 66 19.98 1.53 -9.33
CA SER A 66 18.76 1.32 -10.13
C SER A 66 18.86 1.90 -11.55
N THR A 67 19.11 3.21 -11.68
CA THR A 67 19.22 3.88 -12.98
C THR A 67 20.41 3.38 -13.79
N ARG A 68 21.55 3.10 -13.12
CA ARG A 68 22.76 2.61 -13.78
C ARG A 68 22.58 1.19 -14.32
N ALA A 69 21.91 0.32 -13.56
CA ALA A 69 21.57 -1.02 -13.99
C ALA A 69 20.67 -0.99 -15.22
N LEU A 70 19.64 -0.14 -15.23
CA LEU A 70 18.75 0.03 -16.37
C LEU A 70 19.49 0.50 -17.63
N ALA A 71 20.33 1.53 -17.51
CA ALA A 71 21.11 2.05 -18.64
C ALA A 71 22.08 1.01 -19.21
N LEU A 72 22.81 0.31 -18.34
CA LEU A 72 23.76 -0.72 -18.76
C LEU A 72 23.05 -1.95 -19.35
N GLY A 73 21.94 -2.38 -18.74
CA GLY A 73 21.14 -3.50 -19.20
C GLY A 73 20.58 -3.28 -20.60
N ALA A 74 20.13 -2.06 -20.91
CA ALA A 74 19.68 -1.69 -22.25
C ALA A 74 20.80 -1.78 -23.29
N GLN A 75 22.00 -1.29 -22.96
CA GLN A 75 23.16 -1.37 -23.85
C GLN A 75 23.64 -2.81 -24.08
N LEU A 76 23.59 -3.65 -23.03
CA LEU A 76 23.99 -5.05 -23.09
C LEU A 76 22.89 -5.99 -23.63
N LYS A 77 21.72 -5.45 -24.00
CA LYS A 77 20.55 -6.21 -24.48
C LYS A 77 20.13 -7.33 -23.53
N LEU A 78 20.22 -7.09 -22.22
CA LEU A 78 19.81 -8.04 -21.19
C LEU A 78 18.28 -8.06 -21.04
N PRO A 79 17.69 -9.17 -20.55
CA PRO A 79 16.26 -9.23 -20.27
C PRO A 79 15.82 -8.14 -19.29
N GLU A 80 14.82 -7.35 -19.69
CA GLU A 80 14.37 -6.16 -18.94
C GLU A 80 13.95 -6.48 -17.50
N HIS A 81 13.27 -7.61 -17.29
CA HIS A 81 12.88 -8.09 -15.96
C HIS A 81 14.10 -8.34 -15.06
N ALA A 82 15.16 -8.98 -15.57
CA ALA A 82 16.35 -9.29 -14.79
C ALA A 82 17.09 -8.00 -14.34
N VAL A 83 17.10 -6.99 -15.21
CA VAL A 83 17.72 -5.69 -14.92
C VAL A 83 16.90 -4.90 -13.88
N ARG A 84 15.57 -4.92 -13.98
CA ARG A 84 14.69 -4.26 -13.00
C ARG A 84 14.87 -4.79 -11.58
N VAL A 85 15.02 -6.11 -11.43
CA VAL A 85 15.14 -6.77 -10.11
C VAL A 85 16.59 -6.79 -9.60
N PHE A 86 17.59 -6.44 -10.42
CA PHE A 86 19.01 -6.52 -10.06
C PHE A 86 19.36 -5.76 -8.77
N SER A 87 19.05 -4.46 -8.73
CA SER A 87 19.42 -3.60 -7.59
C SER A 87 18.83 -4.13 -6.28
N GLU A 88 17.63 -4.70 -6.38
CA GLU A 88 16.91 -5.27 -5.27
C GLU A 88 17.49 -6.62 -4.81
N ALA A 89 17.91 -7.47 -5.74
CA ALA A 89 18.62 -8.71 -5.43
C ALA A 89 19.97 -8.43 -4.72
N VAL A 90 20.66 -7.35 -5.11
CA VAL A 90 21.87 -6.88 -4.43
C VAL A 90 21.57 -6.44 -2.99
N VAL A 91 20.46 -5.72 -2.77
CA VAL A 91 20.01 -5.35 -1.42
C VAL A 91 19.73 -6.59 -0.57
N ARG A 92 18.97 -7.57 -1.08
CA ARG A 92 18.59 -8.78 -0.33
C ARG A 92 19.78 -9.68 0.02
N SER A 93 20.82 -9.69 -0.83
CA SER A 93 22.06 -10.46 -0.60
C SER A 93 23.05 -9.74 0.33
N SER A 94 22.78 -8.49 0.70
CA SER A 94 23.67 -7.71 1.56
C SER A 94 23.65 -8.17 3.03
N GLY A 95 24.76 -7.94 3.74
CA GLY A 95 24.80 -8.12 5.20
C GLY A 95 23.81 -7.23 5.95
N VAL A 96 23.41 -6.10 5.36
CA VAL A 96 22.42 -5.16 5.92
C VAL A 96 21.05 -5.81 6.02
N PHE A 97 20.67 -6.63 5.03
CA PHE A 97 19.43 -7.39 5.09
C PHE A 97 19.39 -8.35 6.28
N GLN A 98 20.49 -9.04 6.55
CA GLN A 98 20.57 -9.95 7.69
C GLN A 98 20.54 -9.21 9.04
N ILE A 99 21.18 -8.04 9.11
CA ILE A 99 21.10 -7.15 10.29
C ILE A 99 19.66 -6.72 10.52
N SER A 100 18.94 -6.31 9.48
CA SER A 100 17.53 -5.91 9.59
C SER A 100 16.65 -7.04 10.15
N LYS A 101 16.86 -8.29 9.71
CA LYS A 101 16.16 -9.47 10.23
C LYS A 101 16.45 -9.73 11.70
N LEU A 102 17.70 -9.60 12.13
CA LEU A 102 18.09 -9.72 13.53
C LEU A 102 17.45 -8.62 14.39
N CYS A 103 17.43 -7.38 13.91
CA CYS A 103 16.76 -6.28 14.60
C CYS A 103 15.27 -6.57 14.79
N ARG A 104 14.59 -7.04 13.74
CA ARG A 104 13.17 -7.41 13.81
C ARG A 104 12.90 -8.51 14.83
N ALA A 105 13.70 -9.58 14.81
CA ALA A 105 13.55 -10.69 15.75
C ALA A 105 13.68 -10.24 17.22
N LEU A 106 14.61 -9.33 17.50
CA LEU A 106 14.79 -8.78 18.84
C LEU A 106 13.68 -7.78 19.23
N LEU A 107 13.27 -6.91 18.30
CA LEU A 107 12.16 -5.97 18.51
C LEU A 107 10.88 -6.72 18.86
N ARG A 108 10.59 -7.83 18.18
CA ARG A 108 9.47 -8.72 18.49
C ARG A 108 9.55 -9.24 19.93
N GLY A 109 10.72 -9.75 20.34
CA GLY A 109 10.94 -10.22 21.70
C GLY A 109 10.68 -9.13 22.75
N ILE A 110 11.05 -7.89 22.44
CA ILE A 110 10.82 -6.74 23.31
C ILE A 110 9.34 -6.35 23.36
N GLN A 111 8.64 -6.33 22.22
CA GLN A 111 7.20 -6.03 22.16
C GLN A 111 6.39 -6.97 23.06
N VAL A 112 6.67 -8.28 22.97
CA VAL A 112 6.02 -9.29 23.82
C VAL A 112 6.32 -9.05 25.30
N ARG A 113 7.60 -8.83 25.66
CA ARG A 113 7.98 -8.63 27.08
C ARG A 113 7.43 -7.36 27.69
N LEU A 114 7.28 -6.30 26.89
CA LEU A 114 6.81 -5.00 27.36
C LEU A 114 5.31 -4.79 27.18
N ASN A 115 4.59 -5.78 26.63
CA ASN A 115 3.19 -5.71 26.25
C ASN A 115 2.89 -4.47 25.38
N LEU A 116 3.73 -4.25 24.37
CA LEU A 116 3.55 -3.17 23.39
C LEU A 116 2.59 -3.62 22.28
N GLN A 117 2.08 -2.66 21.50
CA GLN A 117 1.27 -2.96 20.33
C GLN A 117 2.00 -3.94 19.38
N PRO A 118 1.31 -4.96 18.84
CA PRO A 118 1.91 -6.00 18.00
C PRO A 118 2.04 -5.56 16.52
N TYR A 119 2.18 -4.26 16.29
CA TYR A 119 2.28 -3.65 14.98
C TYR A 119 3.72 -3.26 14.71
N ASP A 120 4.14 -3.51 13.48
CA ASP A 120 5.41 -3.02 12.94
C ASP A 120 5.14 -2.14 11.73
N THR A 121 5.37 -0.84 11.90
CA THR A 121 5.25 0.16 10.83
C THR A 121 6.47 0.05 9.92
N LEU A 122 6.27 -0.47 8.71
CA LEU A 122 7.30 -0.57 7.66
C LEU A 122 7.38 0.74 6.87
N VAL A 123 6.22 1.32 6.56
CA VAL A 123 6.07 2.64 5.93
C VAL A 123 5.04 3.41 6.74
N ALA A 124 5.46 4.55 7.28
CA ALA A 124 4.59 5.42 8.06
C ALA A 124 3.69 6.25 7.14
N GLY A 125 2.51 6.62 7.64
CA GLY A 125 1.59 7.51 6.97
C GLY A 125 0.15 7.30 7.43
N LYS A 126 -0.76 8.05 6.80
CA LYS A 126 -2.18 8.04 7.11
C LYS A 126 -2.96 7.73 5.85
N ALA A 127 -3.99 6.91 5.98
CA ALA A 127 -4.85 6.54 4.86
C ALA A 127 -6.26 6.24 5.35
N VAL A 128 -7.24 6.59 4.53
CA VAL A 128 -8.65 6.31 4.74
C VAL A 128 -9.17 5.57 3.53
N GLY A 129 -9.81 4.42 3.75
CA GLY A 129 -10.33 3.62 2.66
C GLY A 129 -11.21 2.47 3.11
N SER A 130 -11.83 1.80 2.16
CA SER A 130 -12.59 0.57 2.41
C SER A 130 -11.61 -0.57 2.70
N LEU A 131 -11.77 -1.25 3.84
CA LEU A 131 -10.92 -2.37 4.22
C LEU A 131 -11.34 -3.64 3.46
N LEU A 132 -10.43 -4.20 2.67
CA LEU A 132 -10.63 -5.49 2.00
C LEU A 132 -9.64 -6.51 2.55
N PHE A 133 -10.14 -7.68 2.92
CA PHE A 133 -9.34 -8.77 3.46
C PHE A 133 -9.23 -9.93 2.47
N PHE A 134 -8.03 -10.52 2.39
CA PHE A 134 -7.69 -11.68 1.58
C PHE A 134 -6.75 -12.62 2.35
N ASP A 135 -6.70 -13.89 1.96
CA ASP A 135 -5.75 -14.83 2.58
C ASP A 135 -4.32 -14.58 2.09
N THR A 136 -4.14 -14.24 0.82
CA THR A 136 -2.82 -13.89 0.25
C THR A 136 -2.84 -12.51 -0.39
N LEU A 137 -1.67 -11.84 -0.37
CA LEU A 137 -1.52 -10.56 -1.04
C LEU A 137 -1.59 -10.72 -2.57
N GLU A 138 -1.14 -11.86 -3.12
CA GLU A 138 -1.31 -12.14 -4.55
C GLU A 138 -2.79 -12.18 -4.97
N GLU A 139 -3.67 -12.80 -4.18
CA GLU A 139 -5.12 -12.78 -4.41
C GLU A 139 -5.69 -11.36 -4.36
N ALA A 140 -5.24 -10.55 -3.39
CA ALA A 140 -5.65 -9.17 -3.24
C ALA A 140 -5.29 -8.33 -4.48
N VAL A 141 -4.06 -8.49 -4.98
CA VAL A 141 -3.58 -7.82 -6.20
C VAL A 141 -4.39 -8.26 -7.41
N LEU A 142 -4.63 -9.57 -7.58
CA LEU A 142 -5.46 -10.10 -8.68
C LEU A 142 -6.90 -9.58 -8.64
N HIS A 143 -7.47 -9.43 -7.45
CA HIS A 143 -8.79 -8.84 -7.27
C HIS A 143 -8.82 -7.37 -7.71
N CYS A 144 -7.80 -6.59 -7.34
CA CYS A 144 -7.65 -5.19 -7.77
C CYS A 144 -7.50 -5.07 -9.29
N ILE A 145 -6.66 -5.91 -9.90
CA ILE A 145 -6.48 -5.96 -11.36
C ILE A 145 -7.80 -6.33 -12.07
N ARG A 146 -8.53 -7.34 -11.60
CA ARG A 146 -9.83 -7.70 -12.19
C ARG A 146 -10.84 -6.56 -12.10
N ARG A 147 -10.95 -5.91 -10.95
CA ARG A 147 -11.81 -4.72 -10.76
C ARG A 147 -11.42 -3.60 -11.72
N SER A 148 -10.11 -3.46 -11.99
CA SER A 148 -9.60 -2.48 -12.93
C SER A 148 -10.06 -2.76 -14.37
N HIS A 149 -10.02 -4.01 -14.82
CA HIS A 149 -10.42 -4.39 -16.17
C HIS A 149 -11.94 -4.34 -16.39
N SER A 150 -12.76 -4.71 -15.40
CA SER A 150 -14.21 -4.61 -15.48
C SER A 150 -14.68 -3.16 -15.64
N ALA A 151 -14.05 -2.21 -14.94
CA ALA A 151 -14.35 -0.78 -15.08
C ALA A 151 -13.97 -0.23 -16.46
N SER A 152 -12.85 -0.68 -17.05
CA SER A 152 -12.46 -0.29 -18.42
C SER A 152 -13.34 -0.91 -19.50
N SER A 153 -13.81 -2.15 -19.32
CA SER A 153 -14.69 -2.84 -20.28
C SER A 153 -16.08 -2.18 -20.36
N LEU A 154 -16.62 -1.79 -19.20
CA LEU A 154 -17.89 -1.04 -19.11
C LEU A 154 -17.81 0.35 -19.74
N ARG A 155 -16.64 1.00 -19.75
CA ARG A 155 -16.41 2.28 -20.45
C ARG A 155 -16.28 2.12 -21.97
N ALA A 156 -15.85 0.95 -22.45
CA ALA A 156 -15.74 0.66 -23.89
C ALA A 156 -17.09 0.27 -24.53
N SER A 157 -18.01 -0.32 -23.76
CA SER A 157 -19.37 -0.61 -24.20
C SER A 157 -20.34 0.51 -23.79
N GLY A 158 -20.35 1.62 -24.55
CA GLY A 158 -21.30 2.73 -24.34
C GLY A 158 -22.76 2.36 -24.65
N LEU A 159 -23.39 1.55 -23.81
CA LEU A 159 -24.81 1.20 -23.89
C LEU A 159 -25.53 1.66 -22.61
N PRO A 160 -26.60 2.47 -22.72
CA PRO A 160 -27.36 2.90 -21.56
C PRO A 160 -28.13 1.73 -20.95
N LEU A 161 -27.94 1.49 -19.66
CA LEU A 161 -28.68 0.51 -18.88
C LEU A 161 -30.14 0.98 -18.71
N GLY A 162 -31.04 0.34 -19.45
CA GLY A 162 -32.48 0.44 -19.26
C GLY A 162 -33.06 -0.94 -18.95
N ALA A 163 -33.77 -1.00 -17.81
CA ALA A 163 -34.78 -1.99 -17.43
C ALA A 163 -34.34 -3.43 -17.08
N ALA A 164 -34.29 -3.66 -15.77
CA ALA A 164 -35.02 -4.68 -15.02
C ALA A 164 -35.10 -6.11 -15.60
N CYS A 165 -34.48 -7.04 -14.86
CA CYS A 165 -34.83 -8.44 -14.85
C CYS A 165 -36.27 -8.62 -14.32
N SER A 166 -37.16 -9.09 -15.18
CA SER A 166 -38.34 -9.86 -14.78
C SER A 166 -38.28 -11.21 -15.50
N SER A 167 -38.37 -12.27 -14.71
CA SER A 167 -38.32 -13.70 -15.07
C SER A 167 -39.22 -14.07 -16.25
N PRO A 168 -38.94 -15.17 -16.98
CA PRO A 168 -39.97 -15.82 -17.76
C PRO A 168 -40.30 -17.21 -17.18
N GLU A 169 -41.53 -17.32 -16.66
CA GLU A 169 -42.30 -18.56 -16.73
C GLU A 169 -42.98 -18.64 -18.10
N SER A 170 -42.96 -19.85 -18.67
CA SER A 170 -43.95 -20.48 -19.56
C SER A 170 -44.44 -19.80 -20.86
N GLU A 171 -44.31 -20.63 -21.90
CA GLU A 171 -45.30 -20.92 -22.95
C GLU A 171 -45.23 -20.22 -24.32
N LYS A 172 -45.11 -21.11 -25.31
CA LYS A 172 -45.20 -20.92 -26.75
C LYS A 172 -46.64 -20.60 -27.13
N ASN A 173 -46.86 -19.60 -27.98
CA ASN A 173 -47.66 -19.83 -29.20
C ASN A 173 -47.46 -18.73 -30.26
N SER A 174 -47.87 -19.09 -31.46
CA SER A 174 -47.43 -18.58 -32.75
C SER A 174 -48.35 -17.49 -33.33
N GLN A 175 -47.90 -16.88 -34.43
CA GLN A 175 -48.65 -16.27 -35.55
C GLN A 175 -48.79 -14.72 -35.65
N GLN A 176 -47.97 -14.16 -36.55
CA GLN A 176 -48.35 -13.60 -37.88
C GLN A 176 -49.13 -12.25 -37.99
N LEU A 177 -48.61 -11.42 -38.93
CA LEU A 177 -49.23 -10.32 -39.72
C LEU A 177 -48.91 -8.83 -39.37
N GLU A 178 -48.22 -8.20 -40.34
CA GLU A 178 -48.10 -6.75 -40.66
C GLU A 178 -49.42 -6.16 -41.22
N PRO A 179 -49.54 -4.86 -41.61
CA PRO A 179 -48.97 -3.60 -41.11
C PRO A 179 -50.05 -2.47 -40.95
N SER A 180 -49.73 -1.34 -40.29
CA SER A 180 -50.27 -0.02 -40.67
C SER A 180 -49.66 1.15 -39.88
N ARG A 181 -49.25 2.21 -40.58
CA ARG A 181 -49.04 3.57 -40.03
C ARG A 181 -50.38 4.33 -40.06
N PRO A 182 -50.59 5.37 -39.21
CA PRO A 182 -50.25 6.72 -39.66
C PRO A 182 -49.82 7.75 -38.58
N ASN A 183 -49.06 8.75 -39.06
CA ASN A 183 -48.97 10.18 -38.71
C ASN A 183 -48.67 10.75 -37.30
N VAL A 184 -47.44 11.29 -37.20
CA VAL A 184 -47.04 12.69 -36.89
C VAL A 184 -47.77 13.45 -35.76
N LYS A 185 -46.99 13.87 -34.74
CA LYS A 185 -46.87 15.30 -34.34
C LYS A 185 -45.63 15.57 -33.48
N LEU A 186 -44.83 16.51 -33.98
CA LEU A 186 -43.69 17.18 -33.35
C LEU A 186 -44.20 18.32 -32.48
N THR A 187 -43.80 18.43 -31.20
CA THR A 187 -43.73 19.72 -30.47
C THR A 187 -42.91 19.64 -29.17
N ARG A 188 -41.75 20.30 -29.20
CA ARG A 188 -41.05 21.15 -28.19
C ARG A 188 -41.19 20.76 -26.69
N LEU A 189 -40.17 20.20 -26.04
CA LEU A 189 -38.99 20.86 -25.40
C LEU A 189 -39.33 22.03 -24.45
N GLY A 190 -39.22 21.75 -23.15
CA GLY A 190 -38.76 22.71 -22.14
C GLY A 190 -39.66 22.83 -20.92
N GLU A 191 -39.31 22.12 -19.83
CA GLU A 191 -39.40 22.58 -18.41
C GLU A 191 -39.16 21.43 -17.39
N GLU A 192 -38.06 20.68 -17.51
CA GLU A 192 -37.59 19.76 -16.45
C GLU A 192 -36.09 19.95 -16.14
N LYS A 193 -35.57 21.16 -16.36
CA LYS A 193 -34.12 21.45 -16.27
C LYS A 193 -33.62 21.95 -14.90
N LYS A 194 -34.42 21.89 -13.83
CA LYS A 194 -34.00 22.44 -12.52
C LYS A 194 -33.99 21.47 -11.34
N ILE A 195 -34.44 20.22 -11.52
CA ILE A 195 -34.49 19.20 -10.43
C ILE A 195 -33.53 18.04 -10.71
N VAL A 196 -33.01 17.92 -11.94
CA VAL A 196 -32.10 16.85 -12.36
C VAL A 196 -30.61 17.24 -12.21
N THR A 197 -30.31 18.53 -11.99
CA THR A 197 -28.91 19.04 -11.96
C THR A 197 -28.18 18.87 -10.63
N GLU A 198 -28.84 18.46 -9.55
CA GLU A 198 -28.15 18.10 -8.29
C GLU A 198 -27.98 16.58 -8.12
N LYS A 199 -28.90 15.76 -8.65
CA LYS A 199 -28.75 14.29 -8.65
C LYS A 199 -27.82 13.73 -9.72
N ALA A 200 -27.37 14.56 -10.67
CA ALA A 200 -26.41 14.16 -11.71
C ALA A 200 -24.94 14.40 -11.32
N LYS A 201 -24.65 14.86 -10.10
CA LYS A 201 -23.28 14.99 -9.57
C LYS A 201 -22.81 13.77 -8.75
N GLU A 202 -23.65 12.75 -8.59
CA GLU A 202 -23.37 11.54 -7.78
C GLU A 202 -23.12 10.27 -8.59
N VAL A 203 -22.76 10.37 -9.88
CA VAL A 203 -22.61 9.20 -10.74
C VAL A 203 -21.18 9.12 -11.29
N PHE A 204 -20.34 8.45 -10.49
CA PHE A 204 -19.05 7.81 -10.79
C PHE A 204 -17.84 8.67 -11.21
N ALA A 205 -17.09 9.14 -10.20
CA ALA A 205 -15.69 9.55 -10.32
C ALA A 205 -14.81 8.79 -9.29
N ASP A 206 -13.93 7.96 -9.83
CA ASP A 206 -12.84 7.18 -9.22
C ASP A 206 -13.23 6.10 -8.20
N SER A 207 -12.63 4.92 -8.36
CA SER A 207 -12.85 3.81 -7.43
C SER A 207 -12.51 4.24 -5.99
N PRO A 208 -13.30 3.83 -4.99
CA PRO A 208 -13.06 4.23 -3.62
C PRO A 208 -11.67 3.74 -3.18
N PRO A 209 -10.91 4.53 -2.41
CA PRO A 209 -9.60 4.12 -1.92
C PRO A 209 -9.74 2.86 -1.06
N ILE A 210 -8.78 1.94 -1.20
CA ILE A 210 -8.80 0.62 -0.59
C ILE A 210 -7.64 0.52 0.40
N ILE A 211 -7.94 0.00 1.60
CA ILE A 211 -6.93 -0.51 2.52
C ILE A 211 -6.92 -2.03 2.36
N LEU A 212 -5.79 -2.58 1.89
CA LEU A 212 -5.64 -4.02 1.70
C LEU A 212 -5.11 -4.68 2.96
N ALA A 213 -5.83 -5.67 3.48
CA ALA A 213 -5.35 -6.58 4.52
C ALA A 213 -5.15 -7.97 3.93
N ALA A 214 -3.97 -8.56 4.10
CA ALA A 214 -3.67 -9.92 3.65
C ALA A 214 -3.10 -10.75 4.79
N ARG A 215 -3.55 -12.01 4.96
CA ARG A 215 -3.00 -12.89 6.01
C ARG A 215 -1.54 -13.23 5.74
N CYS A 216 -1.20 -13.50 4.48
CA CYS A 216 0.13 -13.86 4.01
C CYS A 216 0.58 -12.99 2.82
N ALA A 217 1.89 -12.75 2.74
CA ALA A 217 2.59 -12.09 1.64
C ALA A 217 3.98 -12.73 1.46
N SER A 218 4.35 -13.05 0.23
CA SER A 218 5.69 -13.51 -0.14
C SER A 218 6.73 -12.38 -0.03
N GLY A 219 6.30 -11.13 -0.21
CA GLY A 219 7.15 -9.95 -0.22
C GLY A 219 7.80 -9.65 -1.56
N ASP A 220 7.54 -10.46 -2.59
CA ASP A 220 7.98 -10.27 -3.99
C ASP A 220 6.84 -9.74 -4.88
N GLU A 221 5.65 -9.56 -4.32
CA GLU A 221 4.47 -9.09 -5.04
C GLU A 221 4.70 -7.69 -5.60
N GLU A 222 4.19 -7.49 -6.81
CA GLU A 222 4.22 -6.19 -7.42
C GLU A 222 3.05 -5.35 -6.93
N ILE A 223 3.37 -4.20 -6.34
CA ILE A 223 2.41 -3.07 -6.14
C ILE A 223 2.00 -2.46 -7.49
N ALA A 224 2.50 -2.99 -8.62
CA ALA A 224 2.13 -2.53 -9.95
C ALA A 224 0.66 -2.89 -10.22
N GLY A 225 -0.18 -1.89 -10.47
CA GLY A 225 -1.64 -2.04 -10.61
C GLY A 225 -2.46 -1.69 -9.36
N LEU A 226 -1.80 -1.34 -8.24
CA LEU A 226 -2.44 -0.78 -7.04
C LEU A 226 -2.65 0.74 -7.10
N ASP A 227 -1.99 1.43 -8.05
CA ASP A 227 -2.21 2.83 -8.44
C ASP A 227 -2.60 2.90 -9.93
N GLY A 228 -3.42 1.95 -10.39
CA GLY A 228 -4.01 2.01 -11.73
C GLY A 228 -5.24 2.93 -11.72
N PRO A 229 -5.71 3.42 -12.87
CA PRO A 229 -6.86 4.35 -12.96
C PRO A 229 -8.17 3.81 -12.35
N ASN A 230 -8.23 2.53 -12.00
CA ASN A 230 -9.46 1.84 -11.63
C ASN A 230 -9.39 1.08 -10.28
N ALA A 231 -8.22 1.00 -9.63
CA ALA A 231 -8.08 0.48 -8.27
C ALA A 231 -6.99 1.27 -7.55
N ARG A 232 -7.33 1.86 -6.40
CA ARG A 232 -6.46 2.77 -5.66
C ARG A 232 -6.21 2.25 -4.26
N VAL A 233 -5.10 1.58 -4.06
CA VAL A 233 -4.72 1.07 -2.74
C VAL A 233 -3.89 2.11 -2.03
N VAL A 234 -4.45 2.57 -0.92
CA VAL A 234 -3.90 3.67 -0.14
C VAL A 234 -3.16 3.19 1.10
N ALA A 235 -3.28 1.90 1.45
CA ALA A 235 -2.50 1.28 2.52
C ALA A 235 -2.50 -0.25 2.42
N ILE A 236 -1.47 -0.87 3.00
CA ILE A 236 -1.29 -2.33 3.07
C ILE A 236 -1.11 -2.75 4.53
N VAL A 237 -1.79 -3.83 4.92
CA VAL A 237 -1.64 -4.49 6.22
C VAL A 237 -1.41 -5.98 5.99
N VAL A 238 -0.34 -6.54 6.55
CA VAL A 238 -0.02 -7.97 6.41
C VAL A 238 -0.05 -8.67 7.77
N GLY A 239 -0.69 -9.83 7.84
CA GLY A 239 -0.90 -10.64 9.05
C GLY A 239 0.33 -11.45 9.52
N HIS A 240 1.52 -11.10 9.03
CA HIS A 240 2.78 -11.66 9.49
C HIS A 240 3.93 -10.67 9.31
N ASP A 241 5.08 -11.13 9.76
CA ASP A 241 6.35 -10.43 9.68
C ASP A 241 6.85 -10.34 8.23
N LEU A 242 7.08 -9.13 7.74
CA LEU A 242 7.71 -8.93 6.44
C LEU A 242 8.99 -8.08 6.60
N PRO A 243 10.16 -8.54 6.10
CA PRO A 243 11.38 -7.77 6.15
C PRO A 243 11.18 -6.38 5.56
N ILE A 244 11.70 -5.35 6.22
CA ILE A 244 11.58 -3.97 5.76
C ILE A 244 12.18 -3.71 4.37
N LEU A 245 13.19 -4.51 4.00
CA LEU A 245 13.83 -4.44 2.70
C LEU A 245 13.28 -5.50 1.71
N SER A 246 12.06 -5.99 1.92
CA SER A 246 11.35 -6.76 0.91
C SER A 246 11.00 -5.88 -0.30
N HIS A 247 10.70 -6.49 -1.43
CA HIS A 247 10.25 -5.78 -2.64
C HIS A 247 9.07 -4.89 -2.34
N LEU A 248 8.11 -5.49 -1.64
CA LEU A 248 6.90 -4.84 -1.22
C LEU A 248 7.20 -3.66 -0.29
N GLY A 249 8.09 -3.82 0.70
CA GLY A 249 8.51 -2.77 1.62
C GLY A 249 9.17 -1.59 0.91
N VAL A 250 10.11 -1.88 0.00
CA VAL A 250 10.82 -0.87 -0.80
C VAL A 250 9.85 -0.12 -1.72
N ARG A 251 8.99 -0.83 -2.44
CA ARG A 251 8.02 -0.19 -3.35
C ARG A 251 6.98 0.63 -2.60
N ALA A 252 6.47 0.12 -1.46
CA ALA A 252 5.53 0.86 -0.64
C ALA A 252 6.15 2.16 -0.13
N ARG A 253 7.44 2.14 0.25
CA ARG A 253 8.17 3.34 0.65
C ARG A 253 8.34 4.33 -0.50
N GLN A 254 8.78 3.87 -1.67
CA GLN A 254 8.97 4.73 -2.84
C GLN A 254 7.68 5.45 -3.25
N LYS A 255 6.54 4.77 -3.08
CA LYS A 255 5.21 5.32 -3.37
C LYS A 255 4.56 6.06 -2.20
N GLY A 256 5.19 6.07 -1.01
CA GLY A 256 4.61 6.65 0.20
C GLY A 256 3.33 5.96 0.69
N VAL A 257 3.12 4.69 0.34
CA VAL A 257 1.95 3.91 0.75
C VAL A 257 2.19 3.37 2.17
N PRO A 258 1.37 3.76 3.17
CA PRO A 258 1.42 3.20 4.52
C PRO A 258 1.41 1.67 4.49
N PHE A 259 2.36 1.07 5.18
CA PHE A 259 2.53 -0.38 5.20
C PHE A 259 2.83 -0.87 6.61
N VAL A 260 1.92 -1.68 7.14
CA VAL A 260 1.97 -2.23 8.49
C VAL A 260 2.04 -3.76 8.44
N ALA A 261 2.93 -4.35 9.24
CA ALA A 261 2.91 -5.77 9.55
C ALA A 261 2.30 -5.97 10.94
N CYS A 262 1.36 -6.90 11.07
CA CYS A 262 0.74 -7.31 12.33
C CYS A 262 0.96 -8.80 12.52
N GLN A 263 1.59 -9.20 13.61
CA GLN A 263 1.96 -10.60 13.81
C GLN A 263 1.09 -11.31 14.83
N ASP A 264 0.43 -10.55 15.69
CA ASP A 264 -0.51 -11.11 16.63
C ASP A 264 -1.79 -11.49 15.87
N PRO A 265 -2.17 -12.78 15.81
CA PRO A 265 -3.34 -13.21 15.07
C PRO A 265 -4.62 -12.54 15.58
N GLY A 266 -4.74 -12.35 16.90
CA GLY A 266 -5.90 -11.69 17.52
C GLY A 266 -6.03 -10.22 17.11
N ALA A 267 -4.93 -9.46 17.17
CA ALA A 267 -4.90 -8.07 16.73
C ALA A 267 -5.14 -7.94 15.22
N PHE A 268 -4.69 -8.90 14.42
CA PHE A 268 -4.96 -8.93 12.99
C PHE A 268 -6.43 -9.26 12.70
N GLU A 269 -7.02 -10.24 13.41
CA GLU A 269 -8.44 -10.58 13.31
C GLU A 269 -9.34 -9.41 13.73
N ALA A 270 -8.93 -8.63 14.73
CA ALA A 270 -9.65 -7.41 15.12
C ALA A 270 -9.69 -6.37 13.99
N ILE A 271 -8.63 -6.28 13.17
CA ILE A 271 -8.62 -5.42 11.97
C ILE A 271 -9.57 -6.00 10.92
N THR A 272 -9.43 -7.28 10.58
CA THR A 272 -10.22 -7.92 9.51
C THR A 272 -11.71 -8.03 9.84
N ALA A 273 -12.10 -8.01 11.12
CA ALA A 273 -13.50 -7.89 11.55
C ALA A 273 -14.20 -6.61 11.03
N SER A 274 -13.43 -5.61 10.60
CA SER A 274 -13.94 -4.38 9.99
C SER A 274 -14.01 -4.44 8.45
N GLN A 275 -13.91 -5.63 7.85
CA GLN A 275 -13.98 -5.81 6.40
C GLN A 275 -15.24 -5.18 5.80
N GLY A 276 -15.05 -4.49 4.66
CA GLY A 276 -16.10 -3.76 3.94
C GLY A 276 -16.43 -2.38 4.51
N LYS A 277 -15.98 -2.06 5.74
CA LYS A 277 -16.18 -0.73 6.35
C LYS A 277 -15.11 0.26 5.89
N ILE A 278 -15.41 1.55 6.02
CA ILE A 278 -14.40 2.60 5.85
C ILE A 278 -13.57 2.67 7.13
N VAL A 279 -12.26 2.58 6.99
CA VAL A 279 -11.31 2.59 8.09
C VAL A 279 -10.31 3.71 7.88
N SER A 280 -10.01 4.45 8.94
CA SER A 280 -8.87 5.36 9.03
C SER A 280 -7.70 4.63 9.67
N LEU A 281 -6.61 4.47 8.92
CA LEU A 281 -5.31 4.00 9.38
C LEU A 281 -4.41 5.21 9.67
N SER A 282 -3.83 5.23 10.86
CA SER A 282 -2.67 6.07 11.19
C SER A 282 -1.54 5.16 11.63
N ALA A 283 -0.45 5.13 10.85
CA ALA A 283 0.74 4.34 11.14
C ALA A 283 1.93 5.28 11.36
N ASP A 284 2.36 5.38 12.62
CA ASP A 284 3.53 6.15 13.00
C ASP A 284 4.66 5.21 13.44
N ALA A 285 5.85 5.77 13.71
CA ALA A 285 7.00 4.98 14.15
C ALA A 285 6.82 4.32 15.53
N GLN A 286 5.80 4.72 16.30
CA GLN A 286 5.58 4.26 17.69
C GLN A 286 4.21 3.65 17.94
N SER A 287 3.21 4.00 17.14
CA SER A 287 1.83 3.56 17.34
C SER A 287 1.15 3.35 16.01
N VAL A 288 0.27 2.35 15.97
CA VAL A 288 -0.67 2.14 14.87
C VAL A 288 -2.08 2.12 15.43
N SER A 289 -2.98 2.83 14.76
CA SER A 289 -4.40 2.88 15.12
C SER A 289 -5.29 2.66 13.89
N PHE A 290 -6.31 1.82 14.08
CA PHE A 290 -7.38 1.59 13.12
C PHE A 290 -8.68 2.10 13.72
N GLN A 291 -9.36 3.02 13.03
CA GLN A 291 -10.65 3.55 13.45
C GLN A 291 -11.69 3.32 12.35
N VAL A 292 -12.80 2.66 12.69
CA VAL A 292 -13.94 2.51 11.79
C VAL A 292 -14.67 3.84 11.73
N LEU A 293 -14.90 4.34 10.52
CA LEU A 293 -15.65 5.57 10.28
C LEU A 293 -17.06 5.25 9.78
N GLU A 294 -18.05 5.99 10.29
CA GLU A 294 -19.46 5.79 9.94
C GLU A 294 -20.11 7.10 9.45
N GLY A 295 -20.98 6.98 8.45
CA GLY A 295 -21.81 8.08 7.95
C GLY A 295 -21.02 9.29 7.46
N GLY A 296 -21.38 10.49 7.93
CA GLY A 296 -20.79 11.77 7.49
C GLY A 296 -19.30 11.92 7.80
N THR A 297 -18.80 11.25 8.85
CA THR A 297 -17.37 11.28 9.18
C THR A 297 -16.52 10.57 8.14
N ALA A 298 -17.04 9.48 7.55
CA ALA A 298 -16.36 8.74 6.50
C ALA A 298 -16.28 9.54 5.20
N THR A 299 -17.36 10.23 4.81
CA THR A 299 -17.38 11.06 3.60
C THR A 299 -16.46 12.27 3.72
N GLU A 300 -16.46 12.95 4.87
CA GLU A 300 -15.52 14.05 5.13
C GLU A 300 -14.06 13.61 5.08
N ALA A 301 -13.74 12.47 5.70
CA ALA A 301 -12.37 11.95 5.73
C ALA A 301 -11.86 11.57 4.33
N LEU A 302 -12.71 10.94 3.51
CA LEU A 302 -12.40 10.62 2.11
C LEU A 302 -12.21 11.87 1.25
N GLN A 303 -13.01 12.92 1.46
CA GLN A 303 -12.85 14.20 0.75
C GLN A 303 -11.54 14.90 1.14
N ARG A 304 -11.19 14.95 2.42
CA ARG A 304 -9.92 15.54 2.89
C ARG A 304 -8.72 14.82 2.30
N GLN A 305 -8.76 13.49 2.22
CA GLN A 305 -7.69 12.72 1.60
C GLN A 305 -7.54 13.06 0.11
N ARG A 306 -8.65 13.10 -0.64
CA ARG A 306 -8.62 13.48 -2.08
C ARG A 306 -8.00 14.86 -2.31
N GLN A 307 -8.40 15.85 -1.52
CA GLN A 307 -7.83 17.20 -1.61
C GLN A 307 -6.32 17.22 -1.34
N GLN A 308 -5.85 16.43 -0.36
CA GLN A 308 -4.41 16.36 -0.07
C GLN A 308 -3.62 15.75 -1.24
N GLU A 309 -4.16 14.70 -1.87
CA GLU A 309 -3.53 14.05 -3.01
C GLU A 309 -3.51 14.97 -4.25
N GLU A 310 -4.61 15.68 -4.53
CA GLU A 310 -4.67 16.68 -5.62
C GLU A 310 -3.62 17.80 -5.42
N THR A 311 -3.46 18.31 -4.18
CA THR A 311 -2.43 19.32 -3.88
C THR A 311 -0.99 18.79 -3.96
N LEU A 312 -0.79 17.47 -3.80
CA LEU A 312 0.52 16.83 -3.96
C LEU A 312 0.87 16.68 -5.44
N ASP A 313 -0.11 16.32 -6.28
CA ASP A 313 0.06 16.19 -7.73
C ASP A 313 0.31 17.55 -8.42
N GLU A 314 -0.39 18.61 -7.99
CA GLU A 314 -0.16 19.99 -8.49
C GLU A 314 1.24 20.52 -8.13
N LYS A 315 1.76 20.18 -6.94
CA LYS A 315 3.13 20.53 -6.54
C LYS A 315 4.19 19.69 -7.26
N GLY A 316 3.88 18.43 -7.59
CA GLY A 316 4.76 17.56 -8.37
C GLY A 316 4.94 18.05 -9.81
N THR A 317 3.83 18.45 -10.45
CA THR A 317 3.83 18.96 -11.84
C THR A 317 4.47 20.35 -11.97
N SER A 318 4.27 21.25 -11.00
CA SER A 318 4.92 22.57 -11.01
C SER A 318 6.46 22.54 -10.86
N ASN A 319 7.03 21.44 -10.36
CA ASN A 319 8.49 21.26 -10.25
C ASN A 319 9.12 20.58 -11.49
N GLU A 320 8.33 19.99 -12.39
CA GLU A 320 8.82 19.43 -13.67
C GLU A 320 8.86 20.45 -14.81
N GLU A 321 8.22 21.62 -14.66
CA GLU A 321 8.23 22.72 -15.65
C GLU A 321 9.33 23.77 -15.41
N ASN A 322 10.55 23.35 -15.09
CA ASN A 322 11.72 24.23 -15.25
C ASN A 322 12.71 23.63 -16.26
N PRO A 323 12.71 24.10 -17.51
CA PRO A 323 13.81 23.89 -18.44
C PRO A 323 14.60 25.19 -18.71
N PRO A 324 15.77 25.07 -19.35
CA PRO A 324 17.07 24.68 -18.78
C PRO A 324 17.82 25.84 -18.08
#